data_AF-A0ABD3VPT8-F1
#
_entry.id   AF-A0ABD3VPT8-F1
#
_cell.length_a   1.000
_cell.length_b   1.000
_cell.length_c   1.000
_cell.angle_alpha   90.00
_cell.angle_beta   90.00
_cell.angle_gamma   90.00
#
_symmetry.space_group_name_H-M   'P 1'
#
loop_
_entity.id
_entity.type
_entity.pdbx_description
1 polymer ?
#
loop_
_entity_poly.entity_id
_entity_poly.type
_entity_poly.pdbx_seq_one_letter_code
_entity_poly.pdbx_strand_id
1 'polypeptide(L)'
;MSPVHFEPEIFTTLLGLLVTVLAILFIRHRRHYRLPPGPAWIPLVGNIRELMSDPDIRIPLRRLHKKYGDIYTLYLGPVPTIVVCGYDATREIFIERGI
;
A
#
# COMPACT_ATOMS: atom_id res chain seq x y z
N MET A 1 -14.65 0.86 -48.55
CA MET A 1 -13.91 1.07 -47.29
C MET A 1 -14.59 2.20 -46.54
N SER A 2 -15.59 1.89 -45.72
CA SER A 2 -16.26 2.85 -44.85
C SER A 2 -15.31 3.20 -43.69
N PRO A 3 -15.20 4.49 -43.32
CA PRO A 3 -14.31 4.89 -42.24
C PRO A 3 -14.87 4.34 -40.93
N VAL A 4 -14.01 3.71 -40.14
CA VAL A 4 -14.36 3.28 -38.78
C VAL A 4 -14.55 4.56 -37.97
N HIS A 5 -15.80 4.98 -37.81
CA HIS A 5 -16.16 6.09 -36.94
C HIS A 5 -15.78 5.70 -35.51
N PHE A 6 -14.68 6.27 -35.03
CA PHE A 6 -14.14 6.03 -33.70
C PHE A 6 -15.00 6.82 -32.70
N GLU A 7 -16.12 6.23 -32.26
CA GLU A 7 -17.04 6.84 -31.30
C GLU A 7 -16.32 7.01 -29.95
N PRO A 8 -15.96 8.25 -29.54
CA PRO A 8 -15.19 8.50 -28.32
C PRO A 8 -15.95 8.06 -27.06
N GLU A 9 -17.27 7.89 -27.16
CA GLU A 9 -18.13 7.37 -26.10
C GLU A 9 -17.81 5.90 -25.75
N ILE A 10 -17.50 5.07 -26.75
CA ILE A 10 -17.12 3.67 -26.51
C ILE A 10 -15.76 3.60 -25.81
N PHE A 11 -14.82 4.44 -26.22
CA PHE A 11 -13.49 4.48 -25.61
C PHE A 11 -13.54 4.95 -24.15
N THR A 12 -14.30 6.01 -23.86
CA THR A 12 -14.44 6.55 -22.51
C THR A 12 -15.16 5.58 -21.57
N THR A 13 -16.22 4.91 -22.04
CA THR A 13 -16.92 3.88 -21.26
C THR A 13 -16.03 2.67 -20.96
N LEU A 14 -15.28 2.18 -21.95
CA LEU A 14 -14.33 1.08 -21.74
C LEU A 14 -13.21 1.45 -20.75
N LEU A 15 -12.67 2.67 -20.84
CA LEU A 15 -11.64 3.15 -19.92
C LEU A 15 -12.20 3.28 -18.49
N GLY A 16 -13.39 3.85 -18.33
CA GLY A 16 -14.06 3.97 -17.03
C GLY A 16 -14.35 2.60 -16.39
N LEU A 17 -14.80 1.64 -17.19
CA LEU A 17 -15.01 0.27 -16.74
C LEU A 17 -13.70 -0.38 -16.28
N LEU A 18 -12.62 -0.24 -17.06
CA LEU A 18 -11.30 -0.77 -16.70
C LEU A 18 -10.80 -0.21 -15.36
N VAL A 19 -10.86 1.10 -15.18
CA VAL A 19 -10.44 1.76 -13.93
C VAL A 19 -11.28 1.27 -12.75
N THR A 20 -12.59 1.13 -12.94
CA THR A 20 -13.51 0.64 -11.90
C THR A 20 -13.18 -0.80 -11.49
N VAL A 21 -12.96 -1.68 -12.46
CA VAL A 21 -12.57 -3.08 -12.20
C VAL A 21 -11.24 -3.15 -11.47
N LEU A 22 -10.23 -2.38 -11.91
CA LEU A 22 -8.93 -2.32 -11.24
C LEU A 22 -9.06 -1.79 -9.80
N ALA A 23 -9.88 -0.77 -9.57
CA ALA A 23 -10.16 -0.25 -8.23
C ALA A 23 -10.83 -1.29 -7.33
N ILE A 24 -11.81 -2.04 -7.84
CA ILE A 24 -12.48 -3.12 -7.09
C ILE A 24 -11.50 -4.23 -6.74
N LEU A 25 -10.71 -4.72 -7.71
CA LEU A 25 -9.72 -5.77 -7.48
C LEU A 25 -8.70 -5.34 -6.43
N PHE A 26 -8.25 -4.08 -6.51
CA PHE A 26 -7.35 -3.49 -5.55
C PHE A 26 -7.96 -3.42 -4.13
N ILE A 27 -9.18 -2.89 -3.98
CA ILE A 27 -9.86 -2.84 -2.67
C ILE A 27 -10.09 -4.25 -2.11
N ARG A 28 -10.46 -5.22 -2.95
CA ARG A 28 -10.64 -6.62 -2.52
C ARG A 28 -9.34 -7.24 -2.05
N HIS A 29 -8.25 -7.07 -2.81
CA HIS A 29 -6.93 -7.56 -2.41
C HIS A 29 -6.50 -6.99 -1.05
N ARG A 30 -6.85 -5.74 -0.76
CA ARG A 30 -6.59 -5.08 0.53
C ARG A 30 -7.40 -5.66 1.69
N ARG A 31 -8.69 -5.95 1.48
CA ARG A 31 -9.57 -6.49 2.53
C ARG A 31 -9.20 -7.89 2.99
N HIS A 32 -8.47 -8.66 2.19
CA HIS A 32 -7.99 -9.98 2.60
C HIS A 32 -6.93 -9.95 3.70
N TYR A 33 -6.21 -8.84 3.86
CA TYR A 33 -5.20 -8.70 4.90
C TYR A 33 -5.76 -7.83 6.04
N ARG A 34 -5.96 -8.41 7.23
CA ARG A 34 -6.23 -7.66 8.48
C ARG A 34 -4.95 -6.96 8.92
N LEU A 35 -4.54 -5.95 8.16
CA LEU A 35 -3.28 -5.25 8.38
C LEU A 35 -3.42 -4.23 9.51
N PRO A 36 -2.36 -4.05 10.33
CA PRO A 36 -2.25 -2.95 11.26
C PRO A 36 -2.46 -1.59 10.59
N PRO A 37 -2.87 -0.55 11.34
CA PRO A 37 -2.96 0.81 10.81
C PRO A 37 -1.60 1.30 10.27
N GLY A 38 -1.63 2.25 9.35
CA GLY A 38 -0.44 2.78 8.72
C GLY A 38 -0.69 4.09 7.97
N PRO A 39 0.37 4.76 7.50
CA PRO A 39 0.24 5.95 6.68
C PRO A 39 -0.60 5.71 5.42
N ALA A 40 -1.34 6.74 5.02
CA ALA A 40 -1.98 6.77 3.72
C ALA A 40 -0.89 6.64 2.65
N TRP A 41 -1.20 5.94 1.56
CA TRP A 41 -0.23 5.54 0.56
C TRP A 41 -0.85 5.71 -0.82
N ILE A 42 0.00 5.96 -1.81
CA ILE A 42 -0.43 6.13 -3.19
C ILE A 42 -0.38 4.74 -3.86
N PRO A 43 -1.43 4.31 -4.58
CA PRO A 43 -1.39 3.07 -5.35
C PRO A 43 -0.11 2.99 -6.19
N LEU A 44 0.51 1.81 -6.24
CA LEU A 44 1.75 1.51 -6.98
C LEU A 44 3.06 2.09 -6.40
N VAL A 45 3.04 3.29 -5.81
CA VAL A 45 4.23 3.94 -5.22
C VAL A 45 4.40 3.59 -3.74
N GLY A 46 3.30 3.44 -3.01
CA GLY A 46 3.33 3.17 -1.58
C GLY A 46 3.79 4.37 -0.75
N ASN A 47 4.50 4.08 0.33
CA ASN A 47 5.14 5.01 1.26
C ASN A 47 6.64 5.19 0.97
N ILE A 48 7.14 4.70 -0.18
CA ILE A 48 8.57 4.75 -0.52
C ILE A 48 9.12 6.17 -0.45
N ARG A 49 8.38 7.17 -0.93
CA ARG A 49 8.81 8.57 -0.90
C ARG A 49 8.97 9.12 0.52
N GLU A 50 8.07 8.74 1.44
CA GLU A 50 8.14 9.13 2.84
C GLU A 50 9.34 8.45 3.53
N LEU A 51 9.61 7.20 3.15
CA LEU A 51 10.75 6.43 3.63
C LEU A 51 12.10 6.94 3.10
N MET A 52 12.12 7.47 1.88
CA MET A 52 13.28 8.10 1.25
C MET A 52 13.33 9.62 1.45
N SER A 53 12.58 10.16 2.41
CA SER A 53 12.60 11.59 2.71
C SER A 53 13.90 12.06 3.38
N ASP A 54 14.73 11.11 3.82
CA ASP A 54 16.00 11.33 4.49
C ASP A 54 17.02 10.27 4.03
N PRO A 55 18.32 10.59 3.88
CA PRO A 55 19.36 9.60 3.63
C PRO A 55 19.45 8.51 4.71
N ASP A 56 19.15 8.85 5.97
CA ASP A 56 19.04 7.87 7.05
C ASP A 56 17.58 7.41 7.20
N ILE A 57 17.29 6.23 6.67
CA ILE A 57 15.97 5.57 6.74
C ILE A 57 15.41 5.42 8.16
N ARG A 58 16.27 5.45 9.19
CA ARG A 58 15.86 5.37 10.59
C ARG A 58 15.07 6.61 11.02
N ILE A 59 15.33 7.77 10.42
CA ILE A 59 14.64 9.02 10.76
C ILE A 59 13.15 8.96 10.40
N PRO A 60 12.73 8.68 9.15
CA PRO A 60 11.32 8.53 8.81
C PRO A 60 10.66 7.35 9.53
N LEU A 61 11.35 6.21 9.70
CA LEU A 61 10.82 5.08 10.48
C LEU A 61 10.56 5.46 11.94
N ARG A 62 11.42 6.26 12.58
CA ARG A 62 11.21 6.74 13.94
C ARG A 62 10.03 7.71 14.04
N ARG A 63 9.81 8.55 13.02
CA ARG A 63 8.62 9.43 12.94
C ARG A 63 7.33 8.61 12.81
N LEU A 64 7.36 7.57 11.97
CA LEU A 64 6.24 6.65 11.78
C LEU A 64 5.94 5.86 13.04
N HIS A 65 6.97 5.32 13.70
CA HIS A 65 6.83 4.64 14.99
C HIS A 65 6.21 5.54 16.07
N LYS A 66 6.66 6.80 16.18
CA LYS A 66 6.04 7.77 17.11
C LYS A 66 4.56 8.04 16.82
N LYS A 67 4.11 7.86 15.58
CA LYS A 67 2.74 8.16 15.13
C LYS A 67 1.81 6.94 15.19
N TYR A 68 2.32 5.75 14.86
CA TYR A 68 1.52 4.53 14.71
C TYR A 68 1.82 3.47 15.78
N GLY A 69 2.89 3.63 16.57
CA GLY A 69 3.30 2.71 17.64
C GLY A 69 4.23 1.60 17.17
N ASP A 70 4.23 0.51 17.93
CA ASP A 70 5.19 -0.60 17.77
C ASP A 70 4.90 -1.48 16.56
N ILE A 71 3.66 -1.53 16.08
CA ILE A 71 3.25 -2.37 14.95
C ILE A 71 2.42 -1.52 13.98
N TYR A 72 2.93 -1.35 12.76
CA TYR A 72 2.25 -0.58 11.72
C TYR A 72 2.56 -1.11 10.33
N THR A 73 1.72 -0.74 9.35
CA THR A 73 1.87 -1.19 7.96
C THR A 73 2.44 -0.09 7.08
N LEU A 74 3.45 -0.39 6.28
CA LEU A 74 3.95 0.44 5.18
C LEU A 74 3.71 -0.23 3.83
N TYR A 75 3.66 0.56 2.77
CA TYR A 75 3.62 0.05 1.40
C TYR A 75 4.94 0.32 0.71
N LEU A 76 5.66 -0.75 0.35
CA LEU A 76 6.83 -0.65 -0.53
C LEU A 76 6.35 -0.91 -1.96
N GLY A 77 5.92 0.17 -2.62
CA GLY A 77 5.21 0.07 -3.88
C GLY A 77 3.83 -0.58 -3.68
N PRO A 78 3.47 -1.62 -4.46
CA PRO A 78 2.21 -2.34 -4.26
C PRO A 78 2.25 -3.37 -3.11
N VAL A 79 3.41 -3.58 -2.46
CA VAL A 79 3.60 -4.64 -1.46
C VAL A 79 3.33 -4.11 -0.04
N PRO A 80 2.38 -4.67 0.72
CA PRO A 80 2.22 -4.39 2.15
C PRO A 80 3.39 -4.99 2.94
N THR A 81 4.00 -4.17 3.79
CA THR A 81 5.08 -4.54 4.71
C THR A 81 4.69 -4.17 6.13
N ILE A 82 4.64 -5.16 7.03
CA ILE A 82 4.41 -4.92 8.45
C ILE A 82 5.75 -4.58 9.09
N VAL A 83 5.82 -3.42 9.74
CA VAL A 83 6.97 -2.99 10.52
C VAL A 83 6.69 -3.23 11.99
N VAL A 84 7.64 -3.89 12.66
CA VAL A 84 7.61 -4.16 14.09
C VAL A 84 8.79 -3.42 14.72
N CYS A 85 8.51 -2.51 15.64
CA CYS A 85 9.46 -1.66 16.33
C CYS A 85 9.19 -1.74 17.83
N GLY A 86 9.88 -2.64 18.54
CA GLY A 86 9.72 -2.80 19.99
C GLY A 86 10.18 -4.17 20.45
N TYR A 87 10.82 -4.25 21.62
CA TYR A 87 11.34 -5.51 22.14
C TYR A 87 10.21 -6.52 22.41
N ASP A 88 9.15 -6.08 23.09
CA ASP A 88 8.03 -6.94 23.45
C ASP A 88 7.24 -7.39 22.21
N ALA A 89 6.94 -6.47 21.30
CA ALA A 89 6.24 -6.78 20.03
C ALA A 89 7.06 -7.72 19.12
N THR A 90 8.38 -7.53 19.04
CA THR A 90 9.26 -8.42 18.26
C THR A 90 9.34 -9.79 18.90
N ARG A 91 9.46 -9.85 20.23
CA ARG A 91 9.50 -11.10 21.00
C ARG A 91 8.23 -11.91 20.84
N GLU A 92 7.06 -11.28 20.93
CA GLU A 92 5.77 -11.94 20.71
C GLU A 92 5.68 -12.53 19.30
N ILE A 93 6.03 -11.75 18.28
CA ILE A 93 5.95 -12.20 16.87
C ILE A 93 6.97 -13.33 16.58
N PHE A 94 8.22 -13.22 17.03
CA PHE A 94 9.25 -14.23 16.78
C PHE A 94 9.02 -15.51 17.57
N ILE A 95 8.60 -15.43 18.83
CA ILE A 95 8.47 -16.59 19.70
C ILE A 95 7.11 -17.29 19.51
N GLU A 96 6.01 -16.55 19.41
CA GLU A 96 4.67 -17.15 19.35
C GLU A 96 4.24 -17.53 17.94
N ARG A 97 4.71 -16.82 16.90
CA ARG A 97 4.31 -17.09 15.51
C ARG A 97 5.37 -17.78 14.65
N GLY A 98 6.60 -17.93 15.15
CA GLY A 98 7.66 -18.73 14.52
C GLY A 98 7.88 -18.39 13.03
N ILE A 99 8.17 -17.12 12.74
CA ILE A 99 8.67 -16.68 11.42
C ILE A 99 10.19 -16.82 11.41
#